data_AF-A0A9D4EIR0-F1
#
_entry.id   AF-A0A9D4EIR0-F1
#
_cell.length_a   1.000
_cell.length_b   1.000
_cell.length_c   1.000
_cell.angle_alpha   90.00
_cell.angle_beta   90.00
_cell.angle_gamma   90.00
#
_symmetry.space_group_name_H-M   'P 1'
#
loop_
_entity.id
_entity.type
_entity.pdbx_description
1 polymer ?
#
loop_
_entity_poly.entity_id
_entity_poly.type
_entity_poly.pdbx_seq_one_letter_code
_entity_poly.pdbx_strand_id
1 'polypeptide(L)'
;MKMYVTVLLMSMGALLTEANQKCTGNPLMYNGKLCASTTKYADGNKGACGCGPADNNDQFEWNHSGFVAAANQALFDAGEASWCGESCGKCVKLTTTGGFVDGQGQATADGQSRIFMITNLCPNEAPNLSWCSQQGSVGVNQYGYGAHFDLENGANQISGMGWDNPEVTWEWTDCDGGHLEYSSTPNDDMYKTCQCGQTENEEITNTNGNGDATLAPTNQKCTGNPRMYNGKPCASTTKYADGSKGACGCGPSENNDQFEWNHSGFVAAANQALFDAGGVTWCGGWCGKCVKLTTTGGFVDGQGQATGEGQSKVFMITNLCSNTYPTPSWCSQHASNGGVNQNGYGAHFNLQDGANQISGMGWDNPEVTWELIDCDAGHLDDWRTPNNGMYMTCQCG
;
A
#
# COMPACT_ATOMS: atom_id res chain seq x y z
N MET A 1 -20.31 -77.34 -5.24
CA MET A 1 -19.27 -76.42 -4.76
C MET A 1 -19.16 -75.26 -5.74
N LYS A 2 -19.66 -74.08 -5.39
CA LYS A 2 -19.43 -72.85 -6.15
C LYS A 2 -18.57 -71.95 -5.27
N MET A 3 -17.29 -71.81 -5.64
CA MET A 3 -16.36 -70.87 -5.02
C MET A 3 -16.81 -69.45 -5.37
N TYR A 4 -17.13 -68.65 -4.35
CA TYR A 4 -17.25 -67.20 -4.49
C TYR A 4 -15.86 -66.60 -4.24
N VAL A 5 -15.30 -65.99 -5.28
CA VAL A 5 -14.09 -65.17 -5.20
C VAL A 5 -14.53 -63.77 -4.80
N THR A 6 -14.22 -63.39 -3.55
CA THR A 6 -14.40 -62.02 -3.07
C THR A 6 -13.27 -61.17 -3.62
N VAL A 7 -13.57 -60.31 -4.60
CA VAL A 7 -12.64 -59.30 -5.10
C VAL A 7 -12.65 -58.13 -4.11
N LEU A 8 -11.56 -57.95 -3.39
CA LEU A 8 -11.30 -56.81 -2.52
C LEU A 8 -10.94 -55.61 -3.40
N LEU A 9 -11.89 -54.69 -3.62
CA LEU A 9 -11.57 -53.37 -4.19
C LEU A 9 -10.83 -52.55 -3.13
N MET A 10 -9.51 -52.42 -3.26
CA MET A 10 -8.76 -51.37 -2.58
C MET A 10 -9.08 -50.04 -3.25
N SER A 11 -9.88 -49.20 -2.58
CA SER A 11 -10.03 -47.80 -2.92
C SER A 11 -8.68 -47.10 -2.71
N MET A 12 -7.96 -46.83 -3.80
CA MET A 12 -6.90 -45.84 -3.81
C MET A 12 -7.53 -44.48 -3.54
N GLY A 13 -7.57 -44.08 -2.28
CA GLY A 13 -7.79 -42.68 -1.91
C GLY A 13 -6.68 -41.88 -2.54
N ALA A 14 -7.04 -40.94 -3.43
CA ALA A 14 -6.12 -39.89 -3.82
C ALA A 14 -5.75 -39.14 -2.53
N LEU A 15 -4.54 -39.37 -2.04
CA LEU A 15 -3.87 -38.45 -1.14
C LEU A 15 -3.71 -37.16 -1.94
N LEU A 16 -4.68 -36.25 -1.81
CA LEU A 16 -4.47 -34.85 -2.13
C LEU A 16 -3.32 -34.43 -1.22
N THR A 17 -2.11 -34.32 -1.77
CA THR A 17 -1.05 -33.55 -1.16
C THR A 17 -1.57 -32.13 -1.09
N GLU A 18 -2.11 -31.73 0.07
CA GLU A 18 -2.34 -30.32 0.35
C GLU A 18 -0.99 -29.63 0.14
N ALA A 19 -0.93 -28.71 -0.82
CA ALA A 19 0.27 -27.91 -0.99
C ALA A 19 0.46 -27.12 0.31
N ASN A 20 1.62 -27.27 0.95
CA ASN A 20 1.88 -26.65 2.24
C ASN A 20 1.90 -25.12 2.12
N GLN A 21 2.37 -24.56 1.00
CA GLN A 21 2.10 -23.18 0.59
C GLN A 21 0.80 -23.13 -0.22
N LYS A 22 -0.16 -22.28 0.17
CA LYS A 22 -1.44 -22.12 -0.52
C LYS A 22 -1.45 -20.95 -1.50
N CYS A 23 -0.57 -19.97 -1.30
CA CYS A 23 -0.42 -18.90 -2.27
C CYS A 23 0.22 -19.42 -3.56
N THR A 24 -0.10 -18.78 -4.68
CA THR A 24 0.43 -19.14 -6.00
C THR A 24 0.77 -17.89 -6.82
N GLY A 25 1.62 -18.04 -7.85
CA GLY A 25 2.04 -16.93 -8.71
C GLY A 25 3.44 -16.39 -8.38
N ASN A 26 3.79 -15.24 -8.99
CA ASN A 26 5.03 -14.52 -8.72
C ASN A 26 4.80 -13.00 -8.92
N PRO A 27 4.72 -12.19 -7.84
CA PRO A 27 4.76 -12.61 -6.44
C PRO A 27 3.57 -13.49 -6.05
N LEU A 28 3.75 -14.26 -4.97
CA LEU A 28 2.70 -15.15 -4.46
C LEU A 28 1.44 -14.40 -4.01
N MET A 29 0.28 -14.89 -4.42
CA MET A 29 -1.05 -14.36 -4.12
C MET A 29 -2.02 -15.44 -3.68
N TYR A 30 -3.01 -15.06 -2.86
CA TYR A 30 -4.12 -15.91 -2.42
C TYR A 30 -5.43 -15.14 -2.58
N ASN A 31 -6.34 -15.65 -3.41
CA ASN A 31 -7.63 -15.02 -3.72
C ASN A 31 -7.52 -13.53 -4.12
N GLY A 32 -6.52 -13.20 -4.94
CA GLY A 32 -6.28 -11.84 -5.43
C GLY A 32 -5.58 -10.89 -4.44
N LYS A 33 -5.21 -11.38 -3.25
CA LYS A 33 -4.43 -10.61 -2.26
C LYS A 33 -2.96 -11.02 -2.29
N LEU A 34 -2.07 -10.07 -2.08
CA LEU A 34 -0.64 -10.34 -1.94
C LEU A 34 -0.38 -11.16 -0.68
N CYS A 35 0.49 -12.15 -0.83
CA CYS A 35 0.98 -12.94 0.28
C CYS A 35 2.30 -12.41 0.83
N ALA A 36 2.52 -12.65 2.11
CA ALA A 36 3.78 -12.47 2.79
C ALA A 36 4.18 -13.76 3.51
N SER A 37 5.49 -13.91 3.70
CA SER A 37 6.02 -14.90 4.64
C SER A 37 6.23 -14.26 6.01
N THR A 38 6.21 -15.09 7.05
CA THR A 38 6.50 -14.65 8.41
C THR A 38 7.54 -15.55 9.05
N THR A 39 8.40 -14.97 9.87
CA THR A 39 9.19 -15.71 10.87
C THR A 39 8.94 -15.10 12.26
N LYS A 40 9.52 -15.71 13.29
CA LYS A 40 9.50 -15.18 14.66
C LYS A 40 10.93 -14.82 15.04
N TYR A 41 11.09 -13.67 15.68
CA TYR A 41 12.36 -13.26 16.26
C TYR A 41 12.18 -12.80 17.72
N ALA A 42 13.29 -12.73 18.44
CA ALA A 42 13.36 -12.17 19.79
C ALA A 42 14.79 -11.70 20.00
N ASP A 43 15.07 -10.42 19.73
CA ASP A 43 16.42 -9.87 19.79
C ASP A 43 16.66 -8.97 21.03
N GLY A 44 15.58 -8.49 21.65
CA GLY A 44 15.64 -7.62 22.83
C GLY A 44 16.11 -6.18 22.54
N ASN A 45 16.32 -5.83 21.28
CA ASN A 45 16.90 -4.55 20.90
C ASN A 45 15.81 -3.47 20.72
N LYS A 46 16.21 -2.20 20.88
CA LYS A 46 15.38 -1.01 20.61
C LYS A 46 14.73 -0.99 19.22
N GLY A 47 15.35 -1.67 18.25
CA GLY A 47 14.90 -1.74 16.87
C GLY A 47 15.17 -0.49 16.04
N ALA A 48 15.09 -0.66 14.73
CA ALA A 48 15.43 0.36 13.73
C ALA A 48 14.49 1.58 13.70
N CYS A 49 13.34 1.53 14.37
CA CYS A 49 12.43 2.66 14.54
C CYS A 49 12.64 3.42 15.86
N GLY A 50 13.63 3.01 16.67
CA GLY A 50 13.99 3.71 17.89
C GLY A 50 12.95 3.61 19.00
N CYS A 51 12.25 2.48 19.12
CA CYS A 51 11.17 2.27 20.08
C CYS A 51 11.69 1.81 21.45
N GLY A 52 12.46 2.70 22.08
CA GLY A 52 13.06 2.50 23.40
C GLY A 52 13.69 3.78 23.94
N PRO A 53 14.30 3.76 25.14
CA PRO A 53 15.00 4.92 25.69
C PRO A 53 16.08 5.45 24.75
N ALA A 54 16.23 6.77 24.71
CA ALA A 54 17.17 7.44 23.78
C ALA A 54 18.64 7.11 24.09
N ASP A 55 18.96 6.83 25.35
CA ASP A 55 20.31 6.68 25.89
C ASP A 55 20.83 5.24 25.92
N ASN A 56 20.02 4.26 25.52
CA ASN A 56 20.41 2.85 25.49
C ASN A 56 19.80 2.07 24.31
N ASN A 57 20.02 0.76 24.27
CA ASN A 57 19.51 -0.15 23.24
C ASN A 57 18.36 -1.02 23.76
N ASP A 58 17.77 -0.66 24.89
CA ASP A 58 16.63 -1.39 25.43
C ASP A 58 15.38 -1.01 24.64
N GLN A 59 14.46 -1.95 24.46
CA GLN A 59 13.14 -1.66 23.91
C GLN A 59 12.15 -1.27 25.00
N PHE A 60 11.12 -0.49 24.63
CA PHE A 60 9.98 -0.29 25.52
C PHE A 60 9.23 -1.62 25.77
N GLU A 61 8.59 -1.75 26.94
CA GLU A 61 7.83 -2.95 27.31
C GLU A 61 6.75 -3.29 26.28
N TRP A 62 6.09 -2.27 25.72
CA TRP A 62 5.07 -2.45 24.71
C TRP A 62 5.64 -2.91 23.37
N ASN A 63 6.90 -2.58 23.06
CA ASN A 63 7.58 -3.05 21.86
C ASN A 63 7.99 -4.51 22.01
N HIS A 64 8.37 -4.93 23.23
CA HIS A 64 8.71 -6.32 23.53
C HIS A 64 7.51 -7.27 23.51
N SER A 65 6.37 -6.84 24.07
CA SER A 65 5.20 -7.69 24.30
C SER A 65 4.04 -7.45 23.32
N GLY A 66 4.11 -6.38 22.55
CA GLY A 66 3.09 -6.02 21.57
C GLY A 66 3.16 -6.83 20.28
N PHE A 67 2.14 -6.68 19.45
CA PHE A 67 2.15 -7.13 18.07
C PHE A 67 2.94 -6.13 17.24
N VAL A 68 4.25 -6.33 17.19
CA VAL A 68 5.17 -5.57 16.35
C VAL A 68 5.93 -6.50 15.41
N ALA A 69 6.46 -5.93 14.33
CA ALA A 69 7.18 -6.66 13.31
C ALA A 69 8.42 -5.91 12.80
N ALA A 70 9.38 -6.69 12.32
CA ALA A 70 10.48 -6.24 11.51
C ALA A 70 10.15 -6.50 10.02
N ALA A 71 10.03 -5.44 9.22
CA ALA A 71 9.75 -5.60 7.79
C ALA A 71 11.04 -5.90 7.01
N ASN A 72 10.97 -6.67 5.92
CA ASN A 72 12.11 -6.86 5.02
C ASN A 72 12.64 -5.52 4.49
N GLN A 73 13.94 -5.43 4.20
CA GLN A 73 14.64 -4.20 3.82
C GLN A 73 13.87 -3.29 2.85
N ALA A 74 13.46 -3.81 1.69
CA ALA A 74 12.77 -3.03 0.66
C ALA A 74 11.37 -2.54 1.08
N LEU A 75 10.72 -3.22 2.03
CA LEU A 75 9.43 -2.82 2.58
C LEU A 75 9.60 -1.87 3.78
N PHE A 76 10.64 -2.08 4.59
CA PHE A 76 11.01 -1.19 5.68
C PHE A 76 11.36 0.20 5.14
N ASP A 77 12.17 0.24 4.07
CA ASP A 77 12.59 1.46 3.40
C ASP A 77 13.01 1.19 1.94
N ALA A 78 12.40 1.88 0.98
CA ALA A 78 12.70 1.66 -0.44
C ALA A 78 14.10 2.16 -0.84
N GLY A 79 14.66 3.10 -0.07
CA GLY A 79 16.02 3.62 -0.23
C GLY A 79 17.07 2.83 0.54
N GLU A 80 16.72 1.66 1.08
CA GLU A 80 17.59 0.78 1.88
C GLU A 80 18.08 1.43 3.19
N ALA A 81 17.35 2.41 3.75
CA ALA A 81 17.67 2.93 5.07
C ALA A 81 17.59 1.83 6.14
N SER A 82 18.53 1.86 7.08
CA SER A 82 18.58 0.91 8.20
C SER A 82 18.09 1.50 9.54
N TRP A 83 17.66 2.76 9.53
CA TRP A 83 17.21 3.50 10.70
C TRP A 83 16.16 4.53 10.30
N CYS A 84 15.08 4.62 11.07
CA CYS A 84 13.90 5.43 10.75
C CYS A 84 13.40 5.22 9.31
N GLY A 85 13.33 3.96 8.90
CA GLY A 85 12.82 3.60 7.59
C GLY A 85 11.38 4.06 7.40
N GLU A 86 11.03 4.31 6.15
CA GLU A 86 9.74 4.88 5.75
C GLU A 86 8.49 4.13 6.24
N SER A 87 8.60 2.85 6.58
CA SER A 87 7.49 2.05 7.11
C SER A 87 7.41 2.03 8.64
N CYS A 88 8.36 2.64 9.35
CA CYS A 88 8.31 2.75 10.81
C CYS A 88 6.98 3.36 11.29
N GLY A 89 6.36 2.71 12.29
CA GLY A 89 5.09 3.15 12.88
C GLY A 89 3.84 2.75 12.09
N LYS A 90 3.97 2.25 10.85
CA LYS A 90 2.81 1.78 10.07
C LYS A 90 2.33 0.43 10.59
N CYS A 91 1.02 0.18 10.45
CA CYS A 91 0.43 -1.11 10.81
C CYS A 91 0.03 -1.95 9.61
N VAL A 92 0.30 -3.25 9.70
CA VAL A 92 -0.07 -4.25 8.72
C VAL A 92 -1.03 -5.26 9.32
N LYS A 93 -2.14 -5.54 8.62
CA LYS A 93 -3.04 -6.64 8.95
C LYS A 93 -2.56 -7.90 8.24
N LEU A 94 -2.16 -8.90 9.02
CA LEU A 94 -1.77 -10.22 8.51
C LEU A 94 -2.92 -11.20 8.73
N THR A 95 -3.34 -11.87 7.67
CA THR A 95 -4.40 -12.89 7.71
C THR A 95 -3.88 -14.22 7.20
N THR A 96 -3.89 -15.24 8.05
CA THR A 96 -3.40 -16.58 7.70
C THR A 96 -4.18 -17.17 6.53
N THR A 97 -3.47 -17.79 5.59
CA THR A 97 -4.09 -18.62 4.53
C THR A 97 -4.31 -20.05 5.02
N GLY A 98 -3.61 -20.41 6.10
CA GLY A 98 -3.42 -21.75 6.59
C GLY A 98 -2.35 -22.57 5.87
N GLY A 99 -1.61 -21.93 4.95
CA GLY A 99 -0.35 -22.46 4.43
C GLY A 99 0.86 -22.12 5.31
N PHE A 100 2.01 -22.67 4.96
CA PHE A 100 3.33 -22.46 5.57
C PHE A 100 4.44 -22.91 4.59
N VAL A 101 5.68 -22.49 4.84
CA VAL A 101 6.84 -22.97 4.07
C VAL A 101 7.35 -24.30 4.63
N ASP A 102 7.58 -25.27 3.76
CA ASP A 102 7.99 -26.62 4.15
C ASP A 102 9.26 -26.68 4.98
N GLY A 103 9.16 -27.31 6.15
CA GLY A 103 10.25 -27.44 7.11
C GLY A 103 10.64 -26.14 7.83
N GLN A 104 9.90 -25.05 7.60
CA GLN A 104 10.17 -23.73 8.17
C GLN A 104 9.00 -23.16 8.99
N GLY A 105 7.90 -23.91 9.13
CA GLY A 105 6.71 -23.53 9.88
C GLY A 105 5.72 -24.68 10.01
N GLN A 106 4.50 -24.38 10.46
CA GLN A 106 3.41 -25.35 10.59
C GLN A 106 2.07 -24.75 10.12
N ALA A 107 1.14 -25.63 9.76
CA ALA A 107 -0.21 -25.24 9.39
C ALA A 107 -0.89 -24.48 10.54
N THR A 108 -1.46 -23.32 10.20
CA THR A 108 -2.30 -22.51 11.10
C THR A 108 -3.74 -22.50 10.55
N ALA A 109 -4.75 -22.25 11.39
CA ALA A 109 -6.11 -22.14 10.87
C ALA A 109 -6.22 -20.98 9.86
N ASP A 110 -6.92 -21.18 8.75
CA ASP A 110 -7.17 -20.17 7.72
C ASP A 110 -8.07 -19.05 8.27
N GLY A 111 -7.81 -17.80 7.89
CA GLY A 111 -8.61 -16.63 8.20
C GLY A 111 -8.38 -15.99 9.57
N GLN A 112 -7.36 -16.39 10.33
CA GLN A 112 -6.99 -15.69 11.56
C GLN A 112 -6.26 -14.40 11.21
N SER A 113 -6.69 -13.27 11.77
CA SER A 113 -6.07 -11.97 11.52
C SER A 113 -5.48 -11.34 12.79
N ARG A 114 -4.31 -10.69 12.65
CA ARG A 114 -3.74 -9.79 13.65
C ARG A 114 -3.12 -8.58 12.96
N ILE A 115 -3.01 -7.48 13.70
CA ILE A 115 -2.45 -6.22 13.21
C ILE A 115 -1.13 -5.97 13.93
N PHE A 116 -0.08 -5.75 13.16
CA PHE A 116 1.29 -5.57 13.65
C PHE A 116 1.81 -4.19 13.27
N MET A 117 2.44 -3.49 14.20
CA MET A 117 3.15 -2.25 13.90
C MET A 117 4.59 -2.55 13.46
N ILE A 118 5.08 -1.88 12.43
CA ILE A 118 6.49 -1.98 12.03
C ILE A 118 7.34 -1.13 12.98
N THR A 119 8.19 -1.78 13.77
CA THR A 119 9.08 -1.10 14.73
C THR A 119 10.55 -1.45 14.54
N ASN A 120 10.86 -2.38 13.62
CA ASN A 120 12.21 -2.82 13.35
C ASN A 120 12.41 -3.17 11.87
N LEU A 121 13.66 -3.50 11.52
CA LEU A 121 14.10 -3.89 10.19
C LEU A 121 14.56 -5.36 10.21
N CYS A 122 14.12 -6.12 9.21
CA CYS A 122 14.77 -7.37 8.82
C CYS A 122 15.70 -7.09 7.62
N PRO A 123 17.01 -6.93 7.85
CA PRO A 123 17.94 -6.48 6.82
C PRO A 123 18.19 -7.56 5.76
N ASN A 124 18.52 -7.13 4.54
CA ASN A 124 18.92 -8.01 3.43
C ASN A 124 20.38 -8.48 3.58
N GLU A 125 20.67 -9.16 4.68
CA GLU A 125 21.98 -9.73 4.98
C GLU A 125 21.83 -11.02 5.77
N ALA A 126 22.94 -11.75 5.97
CA ALA A 126 22.90 -12.98 6.76
C ALA A 126 22.52 -12.66 8.24
N PRO A 127 21.66 -13.48 8.88
CA PRO A 127 21.13 -14.76 8.43
C PRO A 127 19.81 -14.70 7.64
N ASN A 128 19.32 -13.50 7.30
CA ASN A 128 17.96 -13.26 6.79
C ASN A 128 17.80 -13.42 5.28
N LEU A 129 18.86 -13.76 4.54
CA LEU A 129 18.88 -13.80 3.07
C LEU A 129 17.79 -14.69 2.44
N SER A 130 17.31 -15.73 3.13
CA SER A 130 16.22 -16.58 2.60
C SER A 130 14.85 -15.91 2.68
N TRP A 131 14.69 -14.90 3.55
CA TRP A 131 13.41 -14.33 3.94
C TRP A 131 13.24 -12.86 3.56
N CYS A 132 14.29 -12.05 3.76
CA CYS A 132 14.27 -10.59 3.70
C CYS A 132 15.05 -10.01 2.52
N SER A 133 15.35 -10.82 1.51
CA SER A 133 16.15 -10.47 0.34
C SER A 133 15.39 -9.92 -0.86
N GLN A 134 14.12 -9.51 -0.66
CA GLN A 134 13.35 -8.84 -1.69
C GLN A 134 14.07 -7.54 -2.11
N GLN A 135 14.19 -7.34 -3.43
CA GLN A 135 14.78 -6.15 -4.03
C GLN A 135 13.75 -5.44 -4.92
N GLY A 136 13.48 -4.17 -4.66
CA GLY A 136 12.47 -3.40 -5.39
C GLY A 136 11.04 -3.90 -5.18
N SER A 137 10.09 -3.38 -5.96
CA SER A 137 8.63 -3.61 -5.79
C SER A 137 8.10 -4.95 -6.32
N VAL A 138 8.90 -5.67 -7.13
CA VAL A 138 8.56 -7.01 -7.66
C VAL A 138 9.53 -8.09 -7.19
N GLY A 139 10.49 -7.73 -6.34
CA GLY A 139 11.43 -8.67 -5.75
C GLY A 139 10.71 -9.64 -4.82
N VAL A 140 11.07 -10.91 -4.92
CA VAL A 140 10.57 -11.96 -4.03
C VAL A 140 11.74 -12.58 -3.28
N ASN A 141 11.48 -13.10 -2.08
CA ASN A 141 12.47 -13.89 -1.35
C ASN A 141 12.62 -15.29 -1.97
N GLN A 142 13.47 -16.13 -1.35
CA GLN A 142 13.74 -17.49 -1.82
C GLN A 142 12.49 -18.36 -1.96
N TYR A 143 11.39 -18.00 -1.29
CA TYR A 143 10.14 -18.75 -1.25
C TYR A 143 9.02 -18.11 -2.10
N GLY A 144 9.29 -17.03 -2.83
CA GLY A 144 8.34 -16.40 -3.77
C GLY A 144 7.46 -15.28 -3.18
N TYR A 145 7.69 -14.86 -1.93
CA TYR A 145 6.91 -13.79 -1.30
C TYR A 145 7.51 -12.41 -1.56
N GLY A 146 6.67 -11.49 -2.02
CA GLY A 146 7.04 -10.09 -2.26
C GLY A 146 7.19 -9.25 -0.98
N ALA A 147 6.78 -9.78 0.17
CA ALA A 147 6.96 -9.17 1.47
C ALA A 147 7.32 -10.24 2.51
N HIS A 148 8.05 -9.82 3.54
CA HIS A 148 8.33 -10.64 4.71
C HIS A 148 8.25 -9.81 5.99
N PHE A 149 7.65 -10.41 7.03
CA PHE A 149 7.52 -9.80 8.35
C PHE A 149 8.07 -10.76 9.40
N ASP A 150 9.17 -10.37 10.03
CA ASP A 150 9.69 -11.06 11.21
C ASP A 150 8.90 -10.57 12.43
N LEU A 151 8.22 -11.46 13.14
CA LEU A 151 7.27 -11.11 14.20
C LEU A 151 7.94 -11.21 15.58
N GLU A 152 7.90 -10.14 16.37
CA GLU A 152 8.47 -10.14 17.73
C GLU A 152 7.73 -11.17 18.59
N ASN A 153 8.48 -12.05 19.23
CA ASN A 153 7.96 -13.17 20.02
C ASN A 153 8.69 -13.35 21.35
N GLY A 154 9.43 -12.35 21.83
CA GLY A 154 10.17 -12.40 23.08
C GLY A 154 9.29 -12.61 24.32
N ALA A 155 8.02 -12.16 24.27
CA ALA A 155 7.01 -12.43 25.30
C ALA A 155 6.09 -13.62 24.98
N ASN A 156 6.43 -14.42 23.96
CA ASN A 156 5.63 -15.53 23.41
C ASN A 156 4.26 -15.13 22.84
N GLN A 157 4.07 -13.87 22.44
CA GLN A 157 2.80 -13.36 21.92
C GLN A 157 2.37 -14.00 20.60
N ILE A 158 3.31 -14.47 19.76
CA ILE A 158 3.04 -15.13 18.48
C ILE A 158 2.84 -16.63 18.67
N SER A 159 3.74 -17.27 19.42
CA SER A 159 3.64 -18.70 19.70
C SER A 159 2.42 -19.01 20.58
N GLY A 160 2.06 -18.11 21.51
CA GLY A 160 0.89 -18.22 22.38
C GLY A 160 -0.44 -18.15 21.65
N MET A 161 -0.48 -17.52 20.46
CA MET A 161 -1.65 -17.56 19.57
C MET A 161 -1.61 -18.73 18.56
N GLY A 162 -0.60 -19.60 18.64
CA GLY A 162 -0.47 -20.79 17.82
C GLY A 162 0.11 -20.55 16.43
N TRP A 163 0.73 -19.39 16.20
CA TRP A 163 1.38 -19.09 14.92
C TRP A 163 2.80 -19.64 14.89
N ASP A 164 3.09 -20.46 13.87
CA ASP A 164 4.42 -20.97 13.59
C ASP A 164 4.79 -20.72 12.12
N ASN A 165 5.29 -19.51 11.87
CA ASN A 165 5.70 -19.00 10.57
C ASN A 165 4.61 -19.23 9.49
N PRO A 166 3.34 -18.84 9.74
CA PRO A 166 2.28 -19.04 8.77
C PRO A 166 2.50 -18.24 7.50
N GLU A 167 2.02 -18.79 6.40
CA GLU A 167 1.73 -18.03 5.18
C GLU A 167 0.52 -17.11 5.43
N VAL A 168 0.65 -15.84 5.08
CA VAL A 168 -0.38 -14.82 5.32
C VAL A 168 -0.65 -14.02 4.06
N THR A 169 -1.86 -13.51 3.93
CA THR A 169 -2.14 -12.32 3.11
C THR A 169 -1.94 -11.07 3.96
N TRP A 170 -1.59 -9.96 3.32
CA TRP A 170 -1.32 -8.71 4.06
C TRP A 170 -1.92 -7.49 3.39
N GLU A 171 -2.24 -6.49 4.22
CA GLU A 171 -2.67 -5.16 3.79
C GLU A 171 -2.28 -4.11 4.84
N TRP A 172 -1.93 -2.91 4.40
CA TRP A 172 -1.74 -1.78 5.31
C TRP A 172 -3.08 -1.43 5.98
N THR A 173 -3.02 -1.04 7.24
CA THR A 173 -4.21 -0.69 8.04
C THR A 173 -3.87 0.37 9.08
N ASP A 174 -4.92 0.95 9.65
CA ASP A 174 -4.86 1.90 10.75
C ASP A 174 -4.42 1.23 12.06
N CYS A 175 -3.45 1.82 12.76
CA CYS A 175 -2.92 1.30 14.02
C CYS A 175 -3.90 1.47 15.18
N ASP A 176 -4.59 2.60 15.27
CA ASP A 176 -5.56 2.88 16.33
C ASP A 176 -6.75 1.91 16.24
N GLY A 177 -7.25 1.65 15.04
CA GLY A 177 -8.25 0.61 14.77
C GLY A 177 -7.79 -0.77 15.21
N GLY A 178 -6.52 -1.11 14.95
CA GLY A 178 -5.92 -2.35 15.44
C GLY A 178 -5.81 -2.41 16.96
N HIS A 179 -5.43 -1.32 17.60
CA HIS A 179 -5.37 -1.20 19.06
C HIS A 179 -6.74 -1.34 19.73
N LEU A 180 -7.80 -0.81 19.09
CA LEU A 180 -9.18 -0.97 19.54
C LEU A 180 -9.67 -2.42 19.45
N GLU A 181 -9.23 -3.16 18.42
CA GLU A 181 -9.55 -4.59 18.27
C GLU A 181 -8.74 -5.45 19.25
N TYR A 182 -7.44 -5.14 19.37
CA TYR A 182 -6.48 -5.83 20.23
C TYR A 182 -5.52 -4.80 20.85
N SER A 183 -5.62 -4.57 22.16
CA SER A 183 -4.76 -3.62 22.87
C SER A 183 -3.26 -3.94 22.81
N SER A 184 -2.90 -5.16 22.39
CA SER A 184 -1.52 -5.59 22.13
C SER A 184 -0.94 -5.02 20.83
N THR A 185 -1.76 -4.59 19.88
CA THR A 185 -1.30 -3.81 18.71
C THR A 185 -0.99 -2.39 19.19
N PRO A 186 0.25 -1.89 19.05
CA PRO A 186 0.54 -0.52 19.44
C PRO A 186 -0.27 0.49 18.61
N ASN A 187 -0.61 1.62 19.23
CA ASN A 187 -1.33 2.72 18.60
C ASN A 187 -0.37 3.87 18.22
N ASP A 188 -0.87 4.89 17.54
CA ASP A 188 -0.03 5.99 17.06
C ASP A 188 0.61 6.77 18.21
N ASP A 189 -0.08 6.90 19.34
CA ASP A 189 0.46 7.59 20.53
C ASP A 189 1.64 6.84 21.17
N MET A 190 1.63 5.52 21.12
CA MET A 190 2.76 4.70 21.56
C MET A 190 3.94 4.86 20.61
N TYR A 191 3.70 4.86 19.29
CA TYR A 191 4.76 5.07 18.30
C TYR A 191 5.42 6.45 18.43
N LYS A 192 4.66 7.50 18.77
CA LYS A 192 5.21 8.85 19.05
C LYS A 192 6.23 8.89 20.17
N THR A 193 6.30 7.86 21.03
CA THR A 193 7.37 7.76 22.04
C THR A 193 8.69 7.24 21.47
N CYS A 194 8.68 6.62 20.28
CA CYS A 194 9.88 6.18 19.59
C CYS A 194 10.66 7.37 19.03
N GLN A 195 11.98 7.24 18.93
CA GLN A 195 12.84 8.30 18.40
C GLN A 195 12.41 8.73 16.98
N CYS A 196 12.04 7.78 16.12
CA CYS A 196 11.59 8.07 14.77
C CYS A 196 10.15 8.64 14.71
N GLY A 197 9.36 8.46 15.77
CA GLY A 197 8.02 9.07 15.90
C GLY A 197 8.05 10.50 16.45
N GLN A 198 9.17 10.92 17.07
CA GLN A 198 9.34 12.28 17.59
C GLN A 198 9.78 13.29 16.52
N THR A 199 10.51 12.83 15.50
CA THR A 199 11.02 13.69 14.42
C THR A 199 9.96 14.26 13.50
N GLU A 200 8.71 13.76 13.55
CA GLU A 200 7.58 14.35 12.84
C GLU A 200 7.03 15.64 13.50
N ASN A 201 7.51 16.01 14.70
CA ASN A 201 7.00 17.14 15.50
C ASN A 201 8.00 18.30 15.72
N GLU A 202 9.19 18.31 15.11
CA GLU A 202 10.19 19.39 15.34
C GLU A 202 10.15 20.56 14.35
N GLU A 203 9.18 20.64 13.43
CA GLU A 203 8.81 21.92 12.82
C GLU A 203 7.51 22.45 13.43
N ILE A 204 7.68 23.46 14.29
CA ILE A 204 6.74 24.50 14.76
C ILE A 204 6.79 24.60 16.29
N THR A 205 7.84 25.26 16.78
CA THR A 205 7.75 26.05 18.00
C THR A 205 7.77 27.53 17.64
N ASN A 206 6.59 28.16 17.56
CA ASN A 206 6.38 29.43 18.24
C ASN A 206 4.90 29.88 18.33
N THR A 207 4.46 29.88 19.58
CA THR A 207 3.55 30.78 20.30
C THR A 207 2.06 30.95 19.94
N ASN A 208 1.28 30.46 20.91
CA ASN A 208 0.03 31.00 21.47
C ASN A 208 -1.30 30.52 20.88
N GLY A 209 -1.91 29.57 21.58
CA GLY A 209 -3.37 29.38 21.56
C GLY A 209 -3.78 28.04 22.16
N ASN A 210 -4.37 28.10 23.36
CA ASN A 210 -5.20 27.09 24.04
C ASN A 210 -5.47 25.76 23.32
N GLY A 211 -5.27 24.67 24.07
CA GLY A 211 -5.70 23.34 23.68
C GLY A 211 -7.18 23.27 23.31
N ASP A 212 -7.43 22.64 22.17
CA ASP A 212 -8.69 22.01 21.82
C ASP A 212 -8.39 20.91 20.80
N ALA A 213 -9.10 19.79 20.92
CA ALA A 213 -9.00 18.69 19.98
C ALA A 213 -9.62 19.13 18.64
N THR A 214 -8.83 19.63 17.70
CA THR A 214 -9.33 19.99 16.37
C THR A 214 -9.38 18.76 15.46
N LEU A 215 -10.53 18.09 15.51
CA LEU A 215 -11.32 17.57 14.39
C LEU A 215 -10.60 17.46 13.03
N ALA A 216 -10.67 16.27 12.42
CA ALA A 216 -10.50 16.13 10.98
C ALA A 216 -11.32 17.23 10.24
N PRO A 217 -10.77 17.89 9.20
CA PRO A 217 -11.47 18.94 8.46
C PRO A 217 -12.85 18.44 8.05
N THR A 218 -13.91 19.17 8.40
CA THR A 218 -15.31 18.69 8.37
C THR A 218 -15.83 18.30 6.98
N ASN A 219 -15.08 18.60 5.92
CA ASN A 219 -15.44 18.33 4.54
C ASN A 219 -14.70 17.14 3.91
N GLN A 220 -13.71 16.55 4.59
CA GLN A 220 -13.10 15.28 4.17
C GLN A 220 -13.90 14.12 4.79
N LYS A 221 -14.35 13.17 3.95
CA LYS A 221 -15.12 12.01 4.40
C LYS A 221 -14.25 10.77 4.61
N CYS A 222 -13.12 10.67 3.93
CA CYS A 222 -12.18 9.59 4.17
C CYS A 222 -11.45 9.80 5.50
N THR A 223 -11.20 8.70 6.21
CA THR A 223 -10.54 8.69 7.53
C THR A 223 -9.39 7.71 7.56
N GLY A 224 -8.53 7.80 8.58
CA GLY A 224 -7.37 6.93 8.77
C GLY A 224 -6.13 7.38 7.97
N ASN A 225 -5.04 6.63 8.12
CA ASN A 225 -3.78 6.84 7.43
C ASN A 225 -3.21 5.50 6.88
N PRO A 226 -3.23 5.27 5.55
CA PRO A 226 -3.79 6.12 4.51
C PRO A 226 -5.31 6.29 4.61
N ARG A 227 -5.82 7.39 4.07
CA ARG A 227 -7.26 7.66 4.05
C ARG A 227 -8.06 6.60 3.30
N MET A 228 -9.11 6.10 3.96
CA MET A 228 -10.05 5.10 3.45
C MET A 228 -11.48 5.60 3.59
N TYR A 229 -12.38 5.11 2.72
CA TYR A 229 -13.83 5.34 2.83
C TYR A 229 -14.57 4.03 2.58
N ASN A 230 -15.29 3.55 3.60
CA ASN A 230 -16.02 2.28 3.56
C ASN A 230 -15.16 1.09 3.08
N GLY A 231 -13.93 1.00 3.59
CA GLY A 231 -12.98 -0.06 3.26
C GLY A 231 -12.31 0.06 1.89
N LYS A 232 -12.52 1.16 1.16
CA LYS A 232 -11.86 1.44 -0.12
C LYS A 232 -10.78 2.51 0.03
N PRO A 233 -9.65 2.38 -0.70
CA PRO A 233 -8.59 3.38 -0.67
C PRO A 233 -9.07 4.69 -1.26
N CYS A 234 -8.75 5.79 -0.58
CA CYS A 234 -9.02 7.13 -1.08
C CYS A 234 -7.83 7.72 -1.82
N ALA A 235 -8.14 8.65 -2.71
CA ALA A 235 -7.18 9.51 -3.36
C ALA A 235 -7.67 10.96 -3.28
N SER A 236 -6.74 11.91 -3.25
CA SER A 236 -7.06 13.30 -3.56
C SER A 236 -6.89 13.57 -5.05
N THR A 237 -7.54 14.62 -5.54
CA THR A 237 -7.46 15.01 -6.94
C THR A 237 -7.17 16.50 -7.07
N THR A 238 -6.46 16.90 -8.12
CA THR A 238 -6.30 18.31 -8.50
C THR A 238 -6.60 18.44 -9.98
N LYS A 239 -7.48 19.35 -10.38
CA LYS A 239 -7.64 19.73 -11.79
C LYS A 239 -6.39 20.48 -12.25
N TYR A 240 -5.88 20.12 -13.42
CA TYR A 240 -4.74 20.80 -14.02
C TYR A 240 -4.90 20.86 -15.54
N ALA A 241 -4.10 21.69 -16.19
CA ALA A 241 -4.05 21.74 -17.64
C ALA A 241 -2.58 21.63 -18.08
N ASP A 242 -2.24 20.52 -18.72
CA ASP A 242 -0.95 20.31 -19.35
C ASP A 242 -1.12 20.13 -20.87
N GLY A 243 -0.26 20.83 -21.62
CA GLY A 243 -0.17 20.76 -23.07
C GLY A 243 0.88 19.76 -23.57
N SER A 244 1.71 19.25 -22.66
CA SER A 244 2.85 18.41 -22.98
C SER A 244 2.46 16.98 -23.32
N LYS A 245 3.35 16.29 -24.05
CA LYS A 245 3.26 14.85 -24.36
C LYS A 245 3.16 13.95 -23.12
N GLY A 246 3.62 14.43 -21.97
CA GLY A 246 3.61 13.71 -20.70
C GLY A 246 4.60 12.55 -20.63
N ALA A 247 4.76 12.02 -19.41
CA ALA A 247 5.73 11.00 -19.04
C ALA A 247 5.48 9.60 -19.63
N CYS A 248 4.30 9.34 -20.19
CA CYS A 248 4.00 8.10 -20.90
C CYS A 248 4.17 8.22 -22.43
N GLY A 249 4.66 9.38 -22.91
CA GLY A 249 4.93 9.57 -24.33
C GLY A 249 3.68 9.59 -25.21
N CYS A 250 2.57 10.14 -24.73
CA CYS A 250 1.29 10.15 -25.44
C CYS A 250 1.17 11.34 -26.40
N GLY A 251 2.03 11.34 -27.41
CA GLY A 251 2.11 12.36 -28.45
C GLY A 251 3.09 11.97 -29.56
N PRO A 252 3.26 12.80 -30.61
CA PRO A 252 4.19 12.52 -31.68
C PRO A 252 5.63 12.32 -31.18
N SER A 253 6.39 11.46 -31.85
CA SER A 253 7.78 11.16 -31.49
C SER A 253 8.72 12.34 -31.68
N GLU A 254 8.39 13.25 -32.60
CA GLU A 254 9.26 14.32 -33.08
C GLU A 254 9.18 15.60 -32.22
N ASN A 255 8.18 15.72 -31.34
CA ASN A 255 7.98 16.93 -30.53
C ASN A 255 7.41 16.62 -29.13
N ASN A 256 7.06 17.68 -28.39
CA ASN A 256 6.50 17.61 -27.04
C ASN A 256 4.98 17.86 -27.02
N ASP A 257 4.32 17.79 -28.16
CA ASP A 257 2.87 18.00 -28.24
C ASP A 257 2.15 16.72 -27.80
N GLN A 258 0.99 16.88 -27.17
CA GLN A 258 0.11 15.74 -26.87
C GLN A 258 -0.79 15.38 -28.06
N PHE A 259 -1.27 14.14 -28.10
CA PHE A 259 -2.38 13.78 -28.99
C PHE A 259 -3.66 14.55 -28.61
N GLU A 260 -4.52 14.84 -29.58
CA GLU A 260 -5.80 15.55 -29.37
C GLU A 260 -6.67 14.83 -28.33
N TRP A 261 -6.70 13.49 -28.37
CA TRP A 261 -7.46 12.70 -27.41
C TRP A 261 -6.94 12.80 -25.97
N ASN A 262 -5.66 13.12 -25.77
CA ASN A 262 -5.09 13.31 -24.43
C ASN A 262 -5.51 14.67 -23.86
N HIS A 263 -5.69 15.69 -24.72
CA HIS A 263 -6.10 17.02 -24.29
C HIS A 263 -7.53 17.06 -23.73
N SER A 264 -8.48 16.40 -24.41
CA SER A 264 -9.91 16.40 -24.05
C SER A 264 -10.40 15.12 -23.38
N GLY A 265 -9.56 14.11 -23.26
CA GLY A 265 -9.88 12.82 -22.65
C GLY A 265 -9.88 12.87 -21.12
N PHE A 266 -10.43 11.82 -20.52
CA PHE A 266 -10.25 11.52 -19.10
C PHE A 266 -8.90 10.85 -18.90
N VAL A 267 -7.89 11.70 -18.77
CA VAL A 267 -6.51 11.30 -18.47
C VAL A 267 -6.04 11.96 -17.18
N ALA A 268 -5.08 11.33 -16.52
CA ALA A 268 -4.53 11.81 -15.28
C ALA A 268 -2.99 11.68 -15.22
N ALA A 269 -2.39 12.55 -14.42
CA ALA A 269 -1.03 12.39 -13.94
C ALA A 269 -1.05 11.78 -12.54
N ALA A 270 -0.48 10.58 -12.39
CA ALA A 270 -0.39 9.90 -11.10
C ALA A 270 0.79 10.45 -10.29
N ASN A 271 0.67 10.52 -8.96
CA ASN A 271 1.80 10.83 -8.09
C ASN A 271 2.97 9.87 -8.29
N GLN A 272 4.20 10.33 -8.01
CA GLN A 272 5.44 9.58 -8.32
C GLN A 272 5.43 8.12 -7.85
N ALA A 273 5.10 7.85 -6.59
CA ALA A 273 5.10 6.48 -6.07
C ALA A 273 4.07 5.55 -6.74
N LEU A 274 2.94 6.11 -7.18
CA LEU A 274 1.96 5.36 -7.95
C LEU A 274 2.39 5.23 -9.41
N PHE A 275 2.87 6.31 -10.04
CA PHE A 275 3.34 6.30 -11.43
C PHE A 275 4.44 5.26 -11.66
N ASP A 276 5.42 5.23 -10.76
CA ASP A 276 6.48 4.24 -10.74
C ASP A 276 7.14 4.15 -9.36
N ALA A 277 7.06 2.97 -8.74
CA ALA A 277 7.64 2.74 -7.42
C ALA A 277 9.17 2.81 -7.39
N GLY A 278 9.84 2.65 -8.54
CA GLY A 278 11.29 2.82 -8.69
C GLY A 278 11.73 4.27 -8.90
N GLY A 279 10.80 5.22 -8.87
CA GLY A 279 11.09 6.64 -9.09
C GLY A 279 11.38 6.98 -10.55
N VAL A 280 11.04 6.09 -11.49
CA VAL A 280 11.20 6.38 -12.91
C VAL A 280 10.25 7.52 -13.31
N THR A 281 10.76 8.46 -14.09
CA THR A 281 10.01 9.65 -14.52
C THR A 281 9.52 9.58 -15.97
N TRP A 282 9.78 8.46 -16.66
CA TRP A 282 9.42 8.22 -18.05
C TRP A 282 9.11 6.74 -18.31
N CYS A 283 7.96 6.44 -18.92
CA CYS A 283 7.46 5.07 -19.08
C CYS A 283 7.37 4.29 -17.75
N GLY A 284 6.80 4.93 -16.71
CA GLY A 284 6.54 4.28 -15.44
C GLY A 284 5.60 3.09 -15.56
N GLY A 285 5.69 2.14 -14.63
CA GLY A 285 4.90 0.89 -14.68
C GLY A 285 3.37 1.08 -14.70
N TRP A 286 2.87 2.26 -14.33
CA TRP A 286 1.45 2.59 -14.38
C TRP A 286 0.99 3.33 -15.65
N CYS A 287 1.89 3.61 -16.58
CA CYS A 287 1.49 4.18 -17.86
C CYS A 287 0.46 3.30 -18.58
N GLY A 288 -0.61 3.92 -19.06
CA GLY A 288 -1.71 3.26 -19.77
C GLY A 288 -2.70 2.50 -18.89
N LYS A 289 -2.50 2.45 -17.57
CA LYS A 289 -3.47 1.87 -16.65
C LYS A 289 -4.67 2.80 -16.47
N CYS A 290 -5.86 2.22 -16.30
CA CYS A 290 -7.07 2.98 -16.03
C CYS A 290 -7.54 2.82 -14.58
N VAL A 291 -7.86 3.94 -13.97
CA VAL A 291 -8.40 4.02 -12.61
C VAL A 291 -9.82 4.56 -12.65
N LYS A 292 -10.74 3.87 -11.99
CA LYS A 292 -12.09 4.38 -11.77
C LYS A 292 -12.08 5.19 -10.48
N LEU A 293 -12.38 6.49 -10.59
CA LEU A 293 -12.51 7.38 -9.45
C LEU A 293 -13.98 7.54 -9.12
N THR A 294 -14.35 7.37 -7.86
CA THR A 294 -15.73 7.55 -7.37
C THR A 294 -15.75 8.54 -6.23
N THR A 295 -16.50 9.63 -6.38
CA THR A 295 -16.58 10.71 -5.39
C THR A 295 -17.15 10.23 -4.07
N THR A 296 -16.49 10.58 -2.96
CA THR A 296 -17.07 10.40 -1.62
C THR A 296 -18.10 11.48 -1.33
N GLY A 297 -18.03 12.58 -2.06
CA GLY A 297 -18.75 13.83 -1.79
C GLY A 297 -18.01 14.74 -0.81
N GLY A 298 -16.84 14.33 -0.31
CA GLY A 298 -15.91 15.18 0.40
C GLY A 298 -14.94 15.92 -0.53
N PHE A 299 -14.14 16.80 0.05
CA PHE A 299 -13.06 17.55 -0.60
C PHE A 299 -12.08 18.07 0.46
N VAL A 300 -10.89 18.53 0.03
CA VAL A 300 -9.91 19.16 0.92
C VAL A 300 -10.24 20.64 1.09
N ASP A 301 -10.33 21.11 2.34
CA ASP A 301 -10.71 22.48 2.66
C ASP A 301 -9.80 23.53 2.01
N GLY A 302 -10.42 24.53 1.37
CA GLY A 302 -9.74 25.60 0.65
C GLY A 302 -9.09 25.16 -0.68
N GLN A 303 -9.22 23.89 -1.05
CA GLN A 303 -8.57 23.30 -2.23
C GLN A 303 -9.56 22.67 -3.21
N GLY A 304 -10.85 22.60 -2.89
CA GLY A 304 -11.91 22.05 -3.73
C GLY A 304 -13.31 22.44 -3.27
N GLN A 305 -14.34 21.79 -3.83
CA GLN A 305 -15.73 21.98 -3.45
C GLN A 305 -16.52 20.67 -3.37
N ALA A 306 -17.64 20.71 -2.63
CA ALA A 306 -18.55 19.59 -2.48
C ALA A 306 -19.06 19.12 -3.85
N THR A 307 -18.93 17.82 -4.08
CA THR A 307 -19.43 17.14 -5.29
C THR A 307 -20.48 16.12 -4.87
N GLY A 308 -21.41 15.77 -5.76
CA GLY A 308 -22.38 14.69 -5.47
C GLY A 308 -21.64 13.38 -5.18
N GLU A 309 -22.02 12.69 -4.10
CA GLU A 309 -21.42 11.40 -3.72
C GLU A 309 -21.80 10.29 -4.72
N GLY A 310 -20.87 9.38 -4.99
CA GLY A 310 -21.08 8.20 -5.84
C GLY A 310 -21.02 8.47 -7.35
N GLN A 311 -20.61 9.67 -7.76
CA GLN A 311 -20.33 9.94 -9.17
C GLN A 311 -19.00 9.29 -9.55
N SER A 312 -18.94 8.62 -10.70
CA SER A 312 -17.74 7.92 -11.14
C SER A 312 -17.32 8.27 -12.56
N LYS A 313 -16.01 8.33 -12.79
CA LYS A 313 -15.38 8.37 -14.12
C LYS A 313 -14.09 7.56 -14.13
N VAL A 314 -13.70 7.09 -15.32
CA VAL A 314 -12.49 6.29 -15.53
C VAL A 314 -11.43 7.14 -16.20
N PHE A 315 -10.23 7.16 -15.63
CA PHE A 315 -9.11 7.96 -16.10
C PHE A 315 -7.93 7.07 -16.47
N MET A 316 -7.32 7.32 -17.62
CA MET A 316 -6.06 6.67 -18.00
C MET A 316 -4.86 7.47 -17.46
N ILE A 317 -3.87 6.77 -16.91
CA ILE A 317 -2.60 7.41 -16.51
C ILE A 317 -1.73 7.61 -17.74
N THR A 318 -1.51 8.88 -18.11
CA THR A 318 -0.69 9.27 -19.27
C THR A 318 0.49 10.18 -18.91
N ASN A 319 0.57 10.60 -17.65
CA ASN A 319 1.61 11.50 -17.19
C ASN A 319 1.99 11.24 -15.72
N LEU A 320 3.05 11.90 -15.28
CA LEU A 320 3.56 11.90 -13.93
C LEU A 320 3.20 13.24 -13.26
N CYS A 321 2.64 13.17 -12.05
CA CYS A 321 2.70 14.29 -11.13
C CYS A 321 3.99 14.17 -10.30
N SER A 322 4.99 14.97 -10.65
CA SER A 322 6.27 14.94 -9.95
C SER A 322 6.15 15.53 -8.55
N ASN A 323 7.07 15.10 -7.69
CA ASN A 323 7.30 15.65 -6.36
C ASN A 323 8.04 17.00 -6.39
N THR A 324 8.40 17.51 -7.57
CA THR A 324 9.06 18.80 -7.75
C THR A 324 8.05 19.95 -7.75
N TYR A 325 8.49 21.14 -7.35
CA TYR A 325 7.68 22.37 -7.34
C TYR A 325 6.95 22.58 -8.68
N PRO A 326 5.63 22.93 -8.70
CA PRO A 326 4.84 23.55 -7.64
C PRO A 326 3.87 22.64 -6.87
N THR A 327 3.86 21.31 -7.08
CA THR A 327 2.88 20.38 -6.47
C THR A 327 3.41 19.45 -5.36
N PRO A 328 4.49 19.78 -4.61
CA PRO A 328 5.08 18.83 -3.66
C PRO A 328 4.05 18.41 -2.62
N SER A 329 3.19 19.30 -2.11
CA SER A 329 2.20 18.96 -1.09
C SER A 329 1.20 17.86 -1.49
N TRP A 330 0.95 17.66 -2.78
CA TRP A 330 -0.06 16.74 -3.31
C TRP A 330 0.51 15.44 -3.84
N CYS A 331 1.68 15.54 -4.47
CA CYS A 331 2.32 14.44 -5.21
C CYS A 331 3.57 13.90 -4.50
N SER A 332 3.83 14.38 -3.26
CA SER A 332 4.86 13.86 -2.36
C SER A 332 4.37 12.68 -1.52
N GLN A 333 3.65 11.73 -2.10
CA GLN A 333 3.55 10.38 -1.52
C GLN A 333 4.91 9.72 -1.65
N HIS A 334 5.87 10.25 -0.91
CA HIS A 334 7.08 9.56 -0.57
C HIS A 334 6.74 8.63 0.57
N ALA A 335 7.47 7.53 0.63
CA ALA A 335 7.34 6.68 1.78
C ALA A 335 7.86 7.44 3.05
N SER A 336 8.64 8.52 2.89
CA SER A 336 8.97 9.54 3.93
C SER A 336 7.79 10.35 4.51
N ASN A 337 6.60 10.34 3.88
CA ASN A 337 5.37 10.95 4.40
C ASN A 337 4.35 9.86 4.80
N GLY A 338 4.81 8.70 5.26
CA GLY A 338 3.92 7.58 5.55
C GLY A 338 3.32 6.92 4.28
N GLY A 339 3.84 7.22 3.10
CA GLY A 339 3.23 6.82 1.83
C GLY A 339 1.97 7.62 1.47
N VAL A 340 1.71 8.71 2.20
CA VAL A 340 0.58 9.62 1.95
C VAL A 340 1.08 11.02 1.61
N ASN A 341 0.23 11.86 1.03
CA ASN A 341 0.53 13.29 0.90
C ASN A 341 0.21 14.04 2.20
N GLN A 342 0.43 15.36 2.22
CA GLN A 342 0.18 16.21 3.40
C GLN A 342 -1.28 16.17 3.90
N ASN A 343 -2.20 15.65 3.08
CA ASN A 343 -3.60 15.52 3.43
C ASN A 343 -3.99 14.08 3.82
N GLY A 344 -3.06 13.14 3.92
CA GLY A 344 -3.31 11.76 4.35
C GLY A 344 -3.73 10.78 3.24
N TYR A 345 -3.64 11.15 1.96
CA TYR A 345 -4.02 10.27 0.85
C TYR A 345 -2.83 9.50 0.27
N GLY A 346 -2.98 8.18 0.17
CA GLY A 346 -1.96 7.28 -0.39
C GLY A 346 -1.81 7.34 -1.92
N ALA A 347 -2.77 7.97 -2.60
CA ALA A 347 -2.72 8.25 -4.03
C ALA A 347 -3.16 9.69 -4.31
N HIS A 348 -2.63 10.27 -5.38
CA HIS A 348 -3.06 11.54 -5.91
C HIS A 348 -3.08 11.54 -7.43
N PHE A 349 -4.11 12.16 -7.99
CA PHE A 349 -4.31 12.28 -9.43
C PHE A 349 -4.51 13.73 -9.83
N ASN A 350 -3.60 14.25 -10.64
CA ASN A 350 -3.86 15.48 -11.38
C ASN A 350 -4.77 15.13 -12.57
N LEU A 351 -5.98 15.67 -12.62
CA LEU A 351 -6.99 15.38 -13.65
C LEU A 351 -6.94 16.44 -14.75
N GLN A 352 -6.69 16.03 -16.00
CA GLN A 352 -6.59 16.96 -17.12
C GLN A 352 -7.93 17.65 -17.37
N ASP A 353 -7.92 18.98 -17.36
CA ASP A 353 -9.09 19.84 -17.51
C ASP A 353 -8.88 20.94 -18.56
N GLY A 354 -7.91 20.76 -19.47
CA GLY A 354 -7.59 21.74 -20.52
C GLY A 354 -8.77 22.04 -21.47
N ALA A 355 -9.73 21.12 -21.58
CA ALA A 355 -10.96 21.26 -22.36
C ALA A 355 -12.22 21.40 -21.48
N ASN A 356 -12.07 21.68 -20.18
CA ASN A 356 -13.15 21.74 -19.18
C ASN A 356 -13.92 20.42 -18.99
N GLN A 357 -13.29 19.27 -19.24
CA GLN A 357 -13.95 17.96 -19.12
C GLN A 357 -14.23 17.55 -17.66
N ILE A 358 -13.49 18.10 -16.69
CA ILE A 358 -13.64 17.85 -15.24
C ILE A 358 -14.53 18.92 -14.62
N SER A 359 -14.20 20.19 -14.85
CA SER A 359 -15.01 21.31 -14.35
C SER A 359 -16.40 21.34 -14.98
N GLY A 360 -16.54 20.96 -16.24
CA GLY A 360 -17.82 20.86 -16.95
C GLY A 360 -18.76 19.77 -16.42
N MET A 361 -18.23 18.77 -15.69
CA MET A 361 -19.04 17.79 -14.96
C MET A 361 -19.26 18.15 -13.48
N GLY A 362 -18.82 19.35 -13.08
CA GLY A 362 -19.01 19.88 -11.73
C GLY A 362 -18.02 19.31 -10.70
N TRP A 363 -16.94 18.69 -11.14
CA TRP A 363 -15.88 18.23 -10.23
C TRP A 363 -14.90 19.37 -9.99
N ASP A 364 -14.72 19.74 -8.72
CA ASP A 364 -13.70 20.68 -8.28
C ASP A 364 -12.87 20.05 -7.16
N ASN A 365 -11.81 19.35 -7.57
CA ASN A 365 -10.88 18.63 -6.69
C ASN A 365 -11.58 17.74 -5.63
N PRO A 366 -12.52 16.87 -6.05
CA PRO A 366 -13.23 16.03 -5.10
C PRO A 366 -12.30 15.02 -4.42
N GLU A 367 -12.65 14.65 -3.20
CA GLU A 367 -12.16 13.44 -2.56
C GLU A 367 -12.83 12.22 -3.21
N VAL A 368 -12.03 11.21 -3.56
CA VAL A 368 -12.50 10.03 -4.29
C VAL A 368 -12.00 8.75 -3.64
N THR A 369 -12.75 7.67 -3.83
CA THR A 369 -12.20 6.30 -3.77
C THR A 369 -11.72 5.89 -5.15
N TRP A 370 -10.77 4.96 -5.23
CA TRP A 370 -10.24 4.51 -6.50
C TRP A 370 -10.07 2.99 -6.59
N GLU A 371 -10.19 2.46 -7.80
CA GLU A 371 -9.93 1.05 -8.13
C GLU A 371 -9.35 0.94 -9.54
N LEU A 372 -8.48 -0.06 -9.77
CA LEU A 372 -7.98 -0.38 -11.10
C LEU A 372 -9.09 -1.03 -11.93
N ILE A 373 -9.25 -0.60 -13.18
CA ILE A 373 -10.24 -1.16 -14.10
C ILE A 373 -9.66 -1.32 -15.51
N ASP A 374 -10.32 -2.14 -16.32
CA ASP A 374 -10.01 -2.25 -17.75
C ASP A 374 -10.36 -0.96 -18.51
N CYS A 375 -9.44 -0.48 -19.35
CA CYS A 375 -9.61 0.76 -20.10
C CYS A 375 -10.67 0.66 -21.19
N ASP A 376 -10.79 -0.48 -21.87
CA ASP A 376 -11.77 -0.67 -22.93
C ASP A 376 -13.20 -0.66 -22.35
N ALA A 377 -13.38 -1.28 -21.16
CA ALA A 377 -14.62 -1.18 -20.41
C ALA A 377 -14.98 0.27 -20.03
N GLY A 378 -13.99 1.07 -19.58
CA GLY A 378 -14.20 2.49 -19.29
C GLY A 378 -14.57 3.31 -20.54
N HIS A 379 -13.90 3.05 -21.67
CA HIS A 379 -14.18 3.72 -22.94
C HIS A 379 -15.58 3.41 -23.49
N LEU A 380 -16.08 2.20 -23.26
CA LEU A 380 -17.44 1.81 -23.65
C LEU A 380 -18.53 2.57 -22.86
N ASP A 381 -18.25 2.90 -21.59
CA ASP A 381 -19.17 3.71 -20.76
C ASP A 381 -19.09 5.20 -21.11
N ASP A 382 -17.87 5.71 -21.34
CA ASP A 382 -17.64 7.08 -21.76
C ASP A 382 -16.43 7.14 -22.71
N TRP A 383 -16.68 7.48 -23.98
CA TRP A 383 -15.66 7.50 -25.03
C TRP A 383 -14.48 8.45 -24.74
N ARG A 384 -14.65 9.38 -23.80
CA ARG A 384 -13.59 10.28 -23.33
C ARG A 384 -12.52 9.56 -22.52
N THR A 385 -12.81 8.42 -21.90
CA THR A 385 -11.78 7.55 -21.33
C THR A 385 -11.01 6.90 -22.48
N PRO A 386 -9.69 7.09 -22.62
CA PRO A 386 -8.96 6.42 -23.71
C PRO A 386 -9.00 4.90 -23.56
N ASN A 387 -9.08 4.20 -24.69
CA ASN A 387 -9.04 2.74 -24.73
C ASN A 387 -7.60 2.22 -24.91
N ASN A 388 -7.39 0.91 -24.77
CA ASN A 388 -6.06 0.31 -24.88
C ASN A 388 -5.42 0.57 -26.27
N GLY A 389 -6.22 0.56 -27.34
CA GLY A 389 -5.75 0.84 -28.70
C GLY A 389 -5.23 2.26 -28.89
N MET A 390 -5.80 3.25 -28.19
CA MET A 390 -5.31 4.62 -28.17
C MET A 390 -3.99 4.71 -27.39
N TYR A 391 -3.87 4.01 -26.27
CA TYR A 391 -2.62 3.97 -25.51
C TYR A 391 -1.46 3.35 -26.29
N MET A 392 -1.71 2.34 -27.14
CA MET A 392 -0.69 1.76 -28.02
C MET A 392 -0.07 2.75 -29.02
N THR A 393 -0.64 3.95 -29.18
CA THR A 393 -0.01 5.00 -29.99
C THR A 393 1.00 5.84 -29.20
N CYS A 394 1.04 5.70 -27.88
CA CYS A 394 2.04 6.34 -27.01
C CYS A 394 3.39 5.63 -27.13
N GLN A 395 4.48 6.33 -26.84
CA GLN A 395 5.83 5.76 -26.94
C GLN A 395 6.09 4.63 -25.92
N CYS A 396 5.36 4.63 -24.80
CA CYS A 396 5.42 3.60 -23.76
C CYS A 396 4.34 2.51 -23.91
N GLY A 397 3.62 2.51 -25.05
CA GLY A 397 2.47 1.66 -25.37
C GLY A 397 2.82 0.20 -25.64
#